data_AF-A0A2S4N703-F1
#
_entry.id   AF-A0A2S4N703-F1
#
_cell.length_a   1.000
_cell.length_b   1.000
_cell.length_c   1.000
_cell.angle_alpha   90.00
_cell.angle_beta   90.00
_cell.angle_gamma   90.00
#
_symmetry.space_group_name_H-M   'P 1'
#
loop_
_entity.id
_entity.type
_entity.pdbx_description
1 polymer ?
#
loop_
_entity_poly.entity_id
_entity_poly.type
_entity_poly.pdbx_seq_one_letter_code
_entity_poly.pdbx_strand_id
1 'polypeptide(L)'
;MSAKGGIYDLLKAHFLVNEDAVKNWKFIIFLIFLAILMIANTHRFEQKVFKIADLTNEVKELRSEFVDRRSELMKLKMESSISEKMKSREIFPSKVPPKKIKVVKPEESSLIKKIWQ
;
A
#
# COMPACT_ATOMS: atom_id res chain seq x y z
N MET A 1 -9.66 51.48 -33.40
CA MET A 1 -10.76 51.88 -32.50
C MET A 1 -11.96 50.97 -32.76
N SER A 2 -12.06 49.82 -32.08
CA SER A 2 -13.29 49.01 -31.90
C SER A 2 -12.94 47.63 -31.31
N ALA A 3 -12.44 47.59 -30.08
CA ALA A 3 -12.38 46.36 -29.28
C ALA A 3 -13.22 46.46 -28.00
N LYS A 4 -13.58 47.70 -27.61
CA LYS A 4 -14.39 47.99 -26.43
C LYS A 4 -15.86 47.58 -26.62
N GLY A 5 -16.39 47.64 -27.84
CA GLY A 5 -17.80 47.34 -28.14
C GLY A 5 -18.17 45.87 -27.89
N GLY A 6 -17.36 44.92 -28.37
CA GLY A 6 -17.68 43.49 -28.27
C GLY A 6 -17.74 42.95 -26.84
N ILE A 7 -16.85 43.44 -25.95
CA ILE A 7 -16.84 43.05 -24.53
C ILE A 7 -18.00 43.75 -23.79
N TYR A 8 -18.28 45.01 -24.13
CA TYR A 8 -19.43 45.75 -23.58
C TYR A 8 -20.76 45.11 -23.99
N ASP A 9 -20.94 44.68 -25.24
CA ASP A 9 -22.18 44.02 -25.71
C ASP A 9 -22.37 42.63 -25.11
N LEU A 10 -21.27 41.91 -24.84
CA LEU A 10 -21.30 40.63 -24.10
C LEU A 10 -21.73 40.85 -22.63
N LEU A 11 -21.17 41.87 -21.96
CA LEU A 11 -21.53 42.27 -20.59
C LEU A 11 -22.94 42.83 -20.48
N LYS A 12 -23.43 43.55 -21.50
CA LYS A 12 -24.76 44.18 -21.53
C LYS A 12 -25.87 43.22 -21.97
N ALA A 13 -25.57 41.92 -22.04
CA ALA A 13 -26.51 40.87 -22.40
C ALA A 13 -27.17 41.02 -23.79
N HIS A 14 -26.57 41.82 -24.70
CA HIS A 14 -27.06 41.95 -26.08
C HIS A 14 -27.04 40.60 -26.81
N PHE A 15 -26.13 39.70 -26.42
CA PHE A 15 -26.12 38.29 -26.84
C PHE A 15 -27.42 37.54 -26.50
N LEU A 16 -28.11 37.85 -25.39
CA LEU A 16 -29.34 37.14 -25.01
C LEU A 16 -30.60 37.59 -25.77
N VAL A 17 -30.60 38.76 -26.40
CA VAL A 17 -31.82 39.42 -26.92
C VAL A 17 -31.90 39.46 -28.45
N ASN A 18 -30.81 39.17 -29.18
CA ASN A 18 -30.83 39.10 -30.66
C ASN A 18 -31.54 37.85 -31.19
N GLU A 19 -31.85 37.81 -32.50
CA GLU A 19 -32.57 36.72 -33.20
C GLU A 19 -32.01 35.31 -32.91
N ASP A 20 -30.74 35.19 -32.50
CA ASP A 20 -30.07 33.94 -32.09
C ASP A 20 -30.22 33.58 -30.59
N ALA A 21 -31.12 34.23 -29.84
CA ALA A 21 -31.32 34.06 -28.39
C ALA A 21 -31.45 32.59 -27.94
N VAL A 22 -32.08 31.74 -28.76
CA VAL A 22 -32.25 30.31 -28.47
C VAL A 22 -30.92 29.56 -28.39
N LYS A 23 -29.96 29.89 -29.24
CA LYS A 23 -28.62 29.27 -29.24
C LYS A 23 -27.82 29.67 -28.00
N ASN A 24 -28.04 30.91 -27.55
CA ASN A 24 -27.33 31.51 -26.42
C ASN A 24 -27.86 31.00 -25.08
N TRP A 25 -29.16 30.73 -25.01
CA TRP A 25 -29.78 30.07 -23.85
C TRP A 25 -29.29 28.63 -23.65
N LYS A 26 -29.13 27.86 -24.75
CA LYS A 26 -28.52 26.53 -24.70
C LYS A 26 -27.08 26.57 -24.18
N PHE A 27 -26.31 27.60 -24.55
CA PHE A 27 -24.94 27.80 -24.07
C PHE A 27 -24.88 28.10 -22.56
N ILE A 28 -25.81 28.90 -22.03
CA ILE A 28 -25.88 29.18 -20.59
C ILE A 28 -26.22 27.91 -19.79
N ILE A 29 -27.18 27.12 -20.26
CA ILE A 29 -27.52 25.82 -19.64
C ILE A 29 -26.30 24.89 -19.65
N PHE A 30 -25.54 24.87 -20.74
CA PHE A 30 -24.30 24.10 -20.82
C PHE A 30 -23.28 24.54 -19.76
N LEU A 31 -23.09 25.84 -19.55
CA LEU A 31 -22.18 26.35 -18.51
C LEU A 31 -22.64 26.02 -17.09
N ILE A 32 -23.94 26.12 -16.82
CA ILE A 32 -24.51 25.73 -15.51
C ILE A 32 -24.33 24.23 -15.28
N PHE A 33 -24.60 23.41 -16.30
CA PHE A 33 -24.38 21.97 -16.23
C PHE A 33 -22.90 21.64 -15.97
N LEU A 34 -21.98 22.34 -16.65
CA LEU A 34 -20.55 22.19 -16.43
C LEU A 34 -20.15 22.57 -15.00
N ALA A 35 -20.70 23.66 -14.47
CA ALA A 35 -20.46 24.09 -13.10
C ALA A 35 -20.94 23.05 -12.08
N ILE A 36 -22.13 22.48 -12.28
CA ILE A 36 -22.65 21.40 -11.43
C ILE A 36 -21.74 20.17 -11.50
N LEU A 37 -21.28 19.79 -12.70
CA LEU A 37 -20.33 18.68 -12.85
C LEU A 37 -19.01 18.94 -12.12
N MET A 38 -18.48 20.16 -12.17
CA MET A 38 -17.26 20.51 -11.44
C MET A 38 -17.47 20.40 -9.93
N ILE A 39 -18.56 20.95 -9.40
CA ILE A 39 -18.89 20.86 -7.96
C ILE A 39 -19.02 19.39 -7.53
N ALA A 40 -19.75 18.58 -8.30
CA ALA A 40 -19.92 17.16 -8.02
C ALA A 40 -18.58 16.40 -8.04
N ASN A 41 -17.68 16.75 -8.96
CA ASN A 41 -16.35 16.13 -9.03
C ASN A 41 -15.51 16.49 -7.81
N THR A 42 -15.46 17.77 -7.43
CA THR A 42 -14.72 18.23 -6.25
C THR A 42 -15.21 17.53 -4.98
N HIS A 43 -16.53 17.43 -4.78
CA HIS A 43 -17.05 16.75 -3.60
C HIS A 43 -16.68 15.26 -3.55
N ARG A 44 -16.69 14.56 -4.70
CA ARG A 44 -16.22 13.17 -4.79
C ARG A 44 -14.71 13.06 -4.56
N PHE A 45 -13.93 14.05 -4.98
CA PHE A 45 -12.49 14.10 -4.74
C PHE A 45 -12.21 14.24 -3.24
N GLU A 46 -12.90 15.15 -2.55
CA GLU A 46 -12.79 15.33 -1.09
C GLU A 46 -13.09 14.02 -0.34
N GLN A 47 -14.20 13.35 -0.66
CA GLN A 47 -14.55 12.06 -0.05
C GLN A 47 -13.47 11.00 -0.23
N LYS A 48 -12.81 10.95 -1.40
CA LYS A 48 -11.69 10.03 -1.62
C LYS A 48 -10.48 10.38 -0.76
N VAL A 49 -10.17 11.65 -0.61
CA VAL A 49 -9.04 12.09 0.24
C VAL A 49 -9.28 11.70 1.70
N PHE A 50 -10.49 11.88 2.22
CA PHE A 50 -10.83 11.40 3.57
C PHE A 50 -10.64 9.88 3.70
N LYS A 51 -11.17 9.11 2.74
CA LYS A 51 -10.99 7.66 2.73
C LYS A 51 -9.52 7.23 2.67
N ILE A 52 -8.69 7.95 1.91
CA ILE A 52 -7.24 7.69 1.84
C ILE A 52 -6.59 7.96 3.20
N ALA A 53 -6.98 9.02 3.90
CA ALA A 53 -6.46 9.34 5.22
C ALA A 53 -6.82 8.23 6.24
N ASP A 54 -8.06 7.75 6.23
CA ASP A 54 -8.52 6.66 7.10
C ASP A 54 -7.75 5.37 6.84
N LEU A 55 -7.62 4.97 5.57
CA LEU A 55 -6.83 3.80 5.16
C LEU A 55 -5.36 3.93 5.56
N THR A 56 -4.80 5.13 5.48
CA THR A 56 -3.40 5.38 5.87
C THR A 56 -3.21 5.20 7.38
N ASN A 57 -4.18 5.63 8.18
CA ASN A 57 -4.16 5.43 9.62
C ASN A 57 -4.27 3.93 9.97
N GLU A 58 -5.18 3.20 9.32
CA GLU A 58 -5.33 1.75 9.50
C GLU A 58 -4.03 1.00 9.19
N VAL A 59 -3.37 1.32 8.08
CA VAL A 59 -2.06 0.72 7.71
C VAL A 59 -1.00 1.02 8.77
N LYS A 60 -0.99 2.23 9.33
CA LYS A 60 -0.05 2.62 10.38
C LYS A 60 -0.30 1.84 11.67
N GLU A 61 -1.56 1.67 12.06
CA GLU A 61 -1.96 0.89 13.23
C GLU A 61 -1.56 -0.59 13.08
N LEU A 62 -1.93 -1.22 11.96
CA LEU A 62 -1.55 -2.60 11.65
C LEU A 62 -0.03 -2.80 11.66
N ARG A 63 0.74 -1.82 11.17
CA ARG A 63 2.20 -1.87 11.20
C ARG A 63 2.74 -1.79 12.62
N SER A 64 2.13 -0.98 13.48
CA SER A 64 2.48 -0.92 14.90
C SER A 64 2.21 -2.26 15.57
N GLU A 65 1.01 -2.82 15.37
CA GLU A 65 0.65 -4.13 15.91
C GLU A 65 1.63 -5.22 15.44
N PHE A 66 1.96 -5.26 14.15
CA PHE A 66 2.92 -6.22 13.62
C PHE A 66 4.30 -6.13 14.30
N VAL A 67 4.79 -4.91 14.56
CA VAL A 67 6.08 -4.71 15.23
C VAL A 67 6.01 -5.19 16.68
N ASP A 68 4.94 -4.87 17.40
CA ASP A 68 4.72 -5.29 18.78
C ASP A 68 4.62 -6.82 18.89
N ARG A 69 3.80 -7.44 18.04
CA ARG A 69 3.65 -8.91 17.95
C ARG A 69 4.95 -9.60 17.59
N ARG A 70 5.73 -9.05 16.65
CA ARG A 70 7.05 -9.60 16.30
C ARG A 70 8.00 -9.57 17.49
N SER A 71 8.01 -8.49 18.26
CA SER A 71 8.82 -8.36 19.48
C SER A 71 8.39 -9.38 20.54
N GLU A 72 7.09 -9.54 20.75
CA GLU A 72 6.52 -10.54 21.65
C GLU A 72 6.95 -11.98 21.26
N LEU A 73 6.81 -12.34 19.99
CA LEU A 73 7.24 -13.65 19.47
C LEU A 73 8.73 -13.86 19.64
N MET A 74 9.55 -12.83 19.47
CA MET A 74 10.99 -12.92 19.66
C MET A 74 11.34 -13.19 21.14
N LYS A 75 10.65 -12.52 22.08
CA LYS A 75 10.79 -12.80 23.51
C LYS A 75 10.38 -14.24 23.84
N LEU A 76 9.26 -14.71 23.30
CA LEU A 76 8.80 -16.09 23.48
C LEU A 76 9.75 -17.13 22.89
N LYS A 77 10.39 -16.83 21.75
CA LYS A 77 11.36 -17.71 21.08
C LYS A 77 12.77 -17.62 21.69
N MET A 78 13.02 -16.67 22.59
CA MET A 78 14.35 -16.48 23.16
C MET A 78 14.78 -17.73 23.92
N GLU A 79 16.00 -18.21 23.67
CA GLU A 79 16.54 -19.44 24.27
C GLU A 79 16.50 -19.40 25.81
N SER A 80 16.70 -18.23 26.40
CA SER A 80 16.55 -18.00 27.85
C SER A 80 15.12 -18.26 28.33
N SER A 81 14.11 -17.72 27.64
CA SER A 81 12.69 -17.92 27.98
C SER A 81 12.24 -19.37 27.78
N ILE A 82 12.72 -20.01 26.72
CA ILE A 82 12.44 -21.44 26.45
C ILE A 82 13.11 -22.31 27.51
N SER A 83 14.40 -22.10 27.79
CA SER A 83 15.14 -22.89 28.79
C SER A 83 14.54 -22.74 30.18
N GLU A 84 14.09 -21.54 30.56
CA GLU A 84 13.40 -21.30 31.83
C GLU A 84 12.06 -22.07 31.92
N LYS A 85 11.23 -22.03 30.87
CA LYS A 85 10.00 -22.84 30.82
C LYS A 85 10.29 -24.35 30.81
N MET A 86 11.35 -24.80 30.15
CA MET A 86 11.73 -26.21 30.05
C MET A 86 12.29 -26.79 31.35
N LYS A 87 12.77 -25.96 32.30
CA LYS A 87 13.15 -26.41 33.66
C LYS A 87 11.99 -27.09 34.39
N SER A 88 10.75 -26.62 34.19
CA SER A 88 9.56 -27.25 34.77
C SER A 88 9.32 -28.68 34.29
N ARG A 89 9.91 -29.05 33.15
CA ARG A 89 9.85 -30.38 32.54
C ARG A 89 11.15 -31.16 32.75
N GLU A 90 12.03 -30.70 33.64
CA GLU A 90 13.36 -31.27 33.93
C GLU A 90 14.31 -31.34 32.72
N ILE A 91 14.06 -30.53 31.68
CA ILE A 91 14.90 -30.46 30.47
C ILE A 91 15.89 -29.29 30.62
N PHE A 92 17.18 -29.59 30.51
CA PHE A 92 18.27 -28.61 30.69
C PHE A 92 19.06 -28.38 29.40
N PRO A 93 19.53 -27.14 29.15
CA PRO A 93 20.43 -26.88 28.04
C PRO A 93 21.78 -27.59 28.25
N SER A 94 22.31 -28.19 27.19
CA SER A 94 23.62 -28.84 27.23
C SER A 94 24.71 -27.79 27.42
N LYS A 95 25.55 -27.94 28.45
CA LYS A 95 26.75 -27.12 28.66
C LYS A 95 27.89 -27.45 27.70
N VAL A 96 27.80 -28.61 27.03
CA VAL A 96 28.88 -29.15 26.20
C VAL A 96 28.45 -29.12 24.73
N PRO A 97 29.28 -28.57 23.82
CA PRO A 97 28.95 -28.55 22.40
C PRO A 97 28.86 -29.96 21.81
N PRO A 98 27.92 -30.23 20.88
CA PRO A 98 27.75 -31.56 20.29
C PRO A 98 28.94 -31.91 19.40
N LYS A 99 29.43 -33.15 19.51
CA LYS A 99 30.48 -33.69 18.63
C LYS A 99 29.88 -34.14 17.30
N LYS A 100 30.39 -33.61 16.19
CA LYS A 100 30.01 -34.04 14.84
C LYS A 100 30.67 -35.38 14.52
N ILE A 101 29.92 -36.48 14.58
CA ILE A 101 30.39 -37.80 14.15
C ILE A 101 30.32 -37.82 12.61
N LYS A 102 31.47 -37.65 11.95
CA LYS A 102 31.59 -37.93 10.51
C LYS A 102 31.90 -39.42 10.36
N VAL A 103 30.94 -40.18 9.84
CA VAL A 103 31.18 -41.58 9.47
C VAL A 103 32.03 -41.55 8.20
N VAL A 104 33.34 -41.76 8.34
CA VAL A 104 34.20 -42.07 7.21
C VAL A 104 33.87 -43.50 6.82
N LYS A 105 32.97 -43.67 5.86
CA LYS A 105 32.81 -44.97 5.21
C LYS A 105 34.15 -45.27 4.52
N PRO A 106 34.80 -46.42 4.80
CA PRO A 106 35.95 -46.82 4.01
C PRO A 106 35.50 -46.93 2.56
N GLU A 107 36.23 -46.30 1.65
CA GLU A 107 36.03 -46.50 0.21
C GLU A 107 36.22 -47.99 -0.08
N GLU A 108 35.11 -48.69 -0.35
CA GLU A 108 35.17 -49.99 -1.01
C GLU A 108 35.93 -49.79 -2.31
N SER A 109 37.03 -50.52 -2.45
CA SER A 109 37.87 -50.54 -3.63
C SER A 109 36.99 -50.79 -4.85
N SER A 110 36.70 -49.70 -5.57
CA SER A 110 35.79 -49.74 -6.70
C SER A 110 36.29 -50.82 -7.67
N LEU A 111 35.44 -51.80 -7.91
CA LEU A 111 35.62 -52.95 -8.80
C LEU A 111 36.04 -52.54 -10.23
N ILE A 112 35.98 -51.25 -10.55
CA ILE A 112 36.39 -50.60 -11.78
C ILE A 112 37.93 -50.58 -11.92
N LYS A 113 38.70 -50.50 -10.82
CA LYS A 113 40.18 -50.54 -10.88
C LYS A 113 40.74 -51.91 -11.29
N LYS A 114 39.94 -52.98 -11.18
CA LYS A 114 40.34 -54.36 -11.54
C LYS A 114 40.11 -54.69 -13.02
N ILE A 115 39.45 -53.79 -13.76
CA ILE A 115 39.05 -54.00 -15.16
C ILE A 115 40.01 -53.30 -16.14
N TRP A 116 40.84 -52.37 -15.68
CA TRP A 116 41.77 -51.59 -16.53
C TRP A 116 43.23 -51.69 -16.07
N GLN A 117 43.69 -52.91 -15.80
CA GLN A 117 45.12 -53.24 -15.76
C GLN A 117 45.39 -54.55 -16.49
#